data_AF-L0EJX6-F1
#
_entry.id   AF-L0EJX6-F1
#
_cell.length_a   1.000
_cell.length_b   1.000
_cell.length_c   1.000
_cell.angle_alpha   90.00
_cell.angle_beta   90.00
_cell.angle_gamma   90.00
#
_symmetry.space_group_name_H-M   'P 1'
#
loop_
_entity.id
_entity.type
_entity.pdbx_description
1 polymer ?
#
loop_
_entity_poly.entity_id
_entity_poly.type
_entity_poly.pdbx_seq_one_letter_code
_entity_poly.pdbx_strand_id
1 'polypeptide(L)'
;MQTVVSPRPDPGKRKFPLWKVWACYITALLFTGLILATIIGAVSSLLPDSWKGTISAWSLLEYTGLAFLIVYFTRMIGDIWRSRSEDLKLGFTDLPNPFYDENFVKAPHRLQKEIRALQDELEQARKEGERTAAYLRAVNQRAEFYERKMEEMNKKLTVFTRHHENARRLLGSAAYLLYIGEEWRSEMLNNILSECLTCLEKDHSDKSAALFKVYGEELRIEHYIRLSARSARSVRLKKGEGFAGKVWEAGEAQYIPDIQSANEYFGAIKPSDDYRSIVGIPIRANGEVLGVLCVQSEVVDGFTKQDLRTLRFYAHACSLIFVYDILKAKMSAEGVDRE
;
A
#
# COMPACT_ATOMS: atom_id res chain seq x y z
N MET A 1 -4.35 -24.21 20.60
CA MET A 1 -5.45 -24.56 21.53
C MET A 1 -6.28 -25.64 20.86
N GLN A 2 -6.22 -26.87 21.37
CA GLN A 2 -7.06 -27.97 20.89
C GLN A 2 -8.47 -27.78 21.46
N THR A 3 -9.43 -27.42 20.61
CA THR A 3 -10.85 -27.45 20.97
C THR A 3 -11.31 -28.90 20.93
N VAL A 4 -11.54 -29.46 22.12
CA VAL A 4 -12.18 -30.76 22.33
C VAL A 4 -13.60 -30.69 21.77
N VAL A 5 -13.79 -31.20 20.56
CA VAL A 5 -15.12 -31.43 19.99
C VAL A 5 -15.69 -32.65 20.69
N SER A 6 -16.70 -32.43 21.54
CA SER A 6 -17.50 -33.51 22.14
C SER A 6 -18.07 -34.42 21.03
N PRO A 7 -18.00 -35.75 21.17
CA PRO A 7 -18.48 -36.65 20.11
C PRO A 7 -19.98 -36.46 19.90
N ARG A 8 -20.37 -36.23 18.63
CA ARG A 8 -21.78 -36.28 18.21
C ARG A 8 -22.36 -37.65 18.60
N PRO A 9 -23.54 -37.72 19.22
CA PRO A 9 -24.17 -39.00 19.52
C PRO A 9 -24.42 -39.77 18.22
N ASP A 10 -23.95 -41.03 18.20
CA ASP A 10 -24.11 -41.97 17.09
C ASP A 10 -25.61 -42.17 16.77
N PRO A 11 -26.10 -41.82 15.57
CA PRO A 11 -27.52 -41.90 15.23
C PRO A 11 -28.06 -43.34 15.10
N GLY A 12 -27.21 -44.36 15.33
CA GLY A 12 -27.46 -45.74 14.94
C GLY A 12 -28.18 -46.68 15.92
N LYS A 13 -28.49 -46.34 17.18
CA LYS A 13 -28.99 -47.38 18.12
C LYS A 13 -30.03 -46.90 19.14
N ARG A 14 -31.31 -47.03 18.75
CA ARG A 14 -32.42 -47.59 19.56
C ARG A 14 -33.60 -47.84 18.62
N LYS A 15 -33.66 -49.04 18.01
CA LYS A 15 -34.85 -49.46 17.26
C LYS A 15 -36.00 -49.60 18.26
N PHE A 16 -36.98 -48.70 18.20
CA PHE A 16 -38.19 -48.78 19.00
C PHE A 16 -38.88 -50.13 18.68
N PRO A 17 -39.27 -50.94 19.67
CA PRO A 17 -39.84 -52.26 19.40
C PRO A 17 -41.16 -52.10 18.63
N LEU A 18 -41.25 -52.73 17.47
CA LEU A 18 -42.37 -52.58 16.53
C LEU A 18 -43.74 -52.85 17.19
N TRP A 19 -43.82 -53.79 18.12
CA TRP A 19 -45.07 -54.07 18.84
C TRP A 19 -45.58 -52.90 19.68
N LYS A 20 -44.70 -52.06 20.26
CA LYS A 20 -45.11 -50.85 20.99
C LYS A 20 -45.64 -49.77 20.06
N VAL A 21 -45.11 -49.71 18.83
CA VAL A 21 -45.60 -48.81 17.78
C VAL A 21 -47.01 -49.25 17.36
N TRP A 22 -47.20 -50.55 17.09
CA TRP A 22 -48.52 -51.10 16.77
C TRP A 22 -49.53 -50.93 17.91
N ALA A 23 -49.15 -51.22 19.15
CA ALA A 23 -50.01 -51.02 20.32
C ALA A 23 -50.44 -49.55 20.48
N CYS A 24 -49.53 -48.60 20.24
CA CYS A 24 -49.82 -47.16 20.26
C CYS A 24 -50.83 -46.76 19.17
N TYR A 25 -50.65 -47.24 17.94
CA TYR A 25 -51.60 -46.93 16.87
C TYR A 25 -52.98 -47.57 17.11
N ILE A 26 -53.04 -48.77 17.69
CA ILE A 26 -54.31 -49.43 18.04
C ILE A 26 -55.03 -48.67 19.15
N THR A 27 -54.33 -48.28 20.22
CA THR A 27 -54.96 -47.50 21.30
C THR A 27 -55.37 -46.12 20.85
N ALA A 28 -54.55 -45.45 20.03
CA ALA A 28 -54.91 -44.19 19.40
C ALA A 28 -56.15 -44.34 18.50
N LEU A 29 -56.25 -45.39 17.69
CA LEU A 29 -57.40 -45.65 16.82
C LEU A 29 -58.69 -45.78 17.64
N LEU A 30 -58.67 -46.58 18.71
CA LEU A 30 -59.83 -46.76 19.60
C LEU A 30 -60.24 -45.44 20.25
N PHE A 31 -59.28 -44.67 20.75
CA PHE A 31 -59.55 -43.39 21.40
C PHE A 31 -60.10 -42.35 20.42
N THR A 32 -59.56 -42.32 19.20
CA THR A 32 -60.03 -41.43 18.12
C THR A 32 -61.45 -41.80 17.70
N GLY A 33 -61.77 -43.11 17.60
CA GLY A 33 -63.11 -43.60 17.33
C GLY A 33 -64.14 -43.19 18.40
N LEU A 34 -63.75 -43.26 19.68
CA LEU A 34 -64.60 -42.81 20.79
C LEU A 34 -64.90 -41.30 20.70
N ILE A 35 -63.87 -40.49 20.45
CA ILE A 35 -64.02 -39.03 20.32
C ILE A 35 -64.94 -38.70 19.13
N LEU A 36 -64.72 -39.31 17.97
CA LEU A 36 -65.57 -39.09 16.79
C LEU A 36 -67.04 -39.46 17.08
N ALA A 37 -67.28 -40.60 17.72
CA ALA A 37 -68.64 -41.01 18.09
C ALA A 37 -69.31 -39.99 19.04
N THR A 38 -68.57 -39.44 20.01
CA THR A 38 -69.11 -38.44 20.94
C THR A 38 -69.45 -37.11 20.26
N ILE A 39 -68.57 -36.63 19.37
CA ILE A 39 -68.78 -35.38 18.63
C ILE A 39 -69.94 -35.53 17.66
N ILE A 40 -70.02 -36.65 16.93
CA ILE A 40 -71.09 -36.90 15.96
C ILE A 40 -72.44 -37.04 16.67
N GLY A 41 -72.47 -37.70 17.84
CA GLY A 41 -73.66 -37.74 18.68
C GLY A 41 -74.12 -36.34 19.11
N ALA A 42 -73.18 -35.50 19.56
CA ALA A 42 -73.48 -34.12 19.93
C ALA A 42 -73.99 -33.28 18.74
N VAL A 43 -73.37 -33.39 17.57
CA VAL A 43 -73.79 -32.68 16.35
C VAL A 43 -75.17 -33.16 15.87
N SER A 44 -75.43 -34.46 15.89
CA SER A 44 -76.73 -35.04 15.56
C SER A 44 -77.85 -34.51 16.48
N SER A 45 -77.54 -34.28 17.77
CA SER A 45 -78.50 -33.73 18.74
C SER A 45 -78.87 -32.26 18.49
N LEU A 46 -77.99 -31.49 17.86
CA LEU A 46 -78.17 -30.07 17.55
C LEU A 46 -78.88 -29.81 16.21
N LEU A 47 -79.14 -30.85 15.41
CA LEU A 47 -79.83 -30.71 14.14
C LEU A 47 -81.32 -30.37 14.34
N PRO A 48 -81.92 -29.51 13.50
CA PRO A 48 -83.36 -29.21 13.53
C PRO A 48 -84.21 -30.47 13.34
N ASP A 49 -85.37 -30.56 14.00
CA ASP A 49 -86.23 -31.75 13.97
C ASP A 49 -86.69 -32.16 12.56
N SER A 50 -86.78 -31.19 11.64
CA SER A 50 -87.05 -31.41 10.22
C SER A 50 -86.03 -32.31 9.51
N TRP A 51 -84.80 -32.42 10.03
CA TRP A 51 -83.70 -33.15 9.40
C TRP A 51 -83.37 -34.48 10.10
N LYS A 52 -83.86 -34.69 11.32
CA LYS A 52 -83.61 -35.89 12.13
C LYS A 52 -84.19 -37.17 11.53
N GLY A 53 -85.22 -37.08 10.70
CA GLY A 53 -85.81 -38.22 9.99
C GLY A 53 -85.06 -38.63 8.72
N THR A 54 -84.22 -37.75 8.16
CA THR A 54 -83.53 -37.94 6.88
C THR A 54 -82.04 -38.20 7.00
N ILE A 55 -81.38 -37.74 8.06
CA ILE A 55 -79.92 -37.82 8.23
C ILE A 55 -79.61 -38.58 9.52
N SER A 56 -78.98 -39.75 9.40
CA SER A 56 -78.52 -40.55 10.53
C SER A 56 -77.13 -40.10 11.01
N ALA A 57 -76.77 -40.42 12.26
CA ALA A 57 -75.41 -40.19 12.78
C ALA A 57 -74.32 -40.85 11.90
N TRP A 58 -74.62 -42.01 11.31
CA TRP A 58 -73.74 -42.69 10.36
C TRP A 58 -73.56 -41.89 9.07
N SER A 59 -74.64 -41.33 8.52
CA SER A 59 -74.54 -40.49 7.32
C SER A 59 -73.72 -39.21 7.56
N LEU A 60 -73.79 -38.61 8.75
CA LEU A 60 -72.92 -37.47 9.12
C LEU A 60 -71.44 -37.88 9.16
N LEU A 61 -71.13 -39.07 9.69
CA LEU A 61 -69.77 -39.61 9.70
C LEU A 61 -69.26 -39.81 8.27
N GLU A 62 -70.09 -40.38 7.41
CA GLU A 62 -69.76 -40.59 5.99
C GLU A 62 -69.51 -39.27 5.27
N TYR A 63 -70.39 -38.27 5.40
CA TYR A 63 -70.21 -36.99 4.73
C TYR A 63 -69.01 -36.19 5.26
N THR A 64 -68.79 -36.17 6.57
CA THR A 64 -67.64 -35.47 7.17
C THR A 64 -66.31 -36.18 6.88
N GLY A 65 -66.30 -37.51 6.94
CA GLY A 65 -65.15 -38.34 6.55
C GLY A 65 -64.82 -38.17 5.07
N LEU A 66 -65.83 -38.18 4.20
CA LEU A 66 -65.68 -37.91 2.77
C LEU A 66 -65.13 -36.51 2.52
N ALA A 67 -65.66 -35.49 3.19
CA ALA A 67 -65.15 -34.11 3.08
C ALA A 67 -63.68 -34.00 3.53
N PHE A 68 -63.32 -34.63 4.65
CA PHE A 68 -61.93 -34.69 5.11
C PHE A 68 -61.02 -35.41 4.10
N LEU A 69 -61.44 -36.56 3.58
CA LEU A 69 -60.69 -37.30 2.57
C LEU A 69 -60.52 -36.47 1.30
N ILE A 70 -61.57 -35.78 0.84
CA ILE A 70 -61.48 -34.88 -0.32
C ILE A 70 -60.43 -33.80 -0.07
N VAL A 71 -60.45 -33.10 1.08
CA VAL A 71 -59.45 -32.06 1.40
C VAL A 71 -58.04 -32.66 1.51
N TYR A 72 -57.91 -33.82 2.16
CA TYR A 72 -56.64 -34.51 2.32
C TYR A 72 -56.04 -34.93 0.97
N PHE A 73 -56.80 -35.62 0.13
CA PHE A 73 -56.36 -36.06 -1.19
C PHE A 73 -56.10 -34.88 -2.11
N THR A 74 -56.92 -33.82 -2.06
CA THR A 74 -56.69 -32.59 -2.84
C THR A 74 -55.35 -31.96 -2.46
N ARG A 75 -55.04 -31.87 -1.16
CA ARG A 75 -53.76 -31.32 -0.70
C ARG A 75 -52.59 -32.24 -1.08
N MET A 76 -52.72 -33.55 -0.90
CA MET A 76 -51.70 -34.53 -1.23
C MET A 76 -51.38 -34.53 -2.73
N ILE A 77 -52.40 -34.56 -3.59
CA ILE A 77 -52.24 -34.52 -5.05
C ILE A 77 -51.65 -33.17 -5.47
N GLY A 78 -52.14 -32.06 -4.91
CA GLY A 78 -51.58 -30.73 -5.17
C GLY A 78 -50.11 -30.62 -4.77
N ASP A 79 -49.71 -31.18 -3.64
CA ASP A 79 -48.29 -31.26 -3.23
C ASP A 79 -47.47 -32.09 -4.22
N ILE A 80 -48.00 -33.24 -4.70
CA ILE A 80 -47.31 -34.11 -5.68
C ILE A 80 -47.10 -33.36 -7.00
N TRP A 81 -48.15 -32.73 -7.54
CA TRP A 81 -48.08 -31.98 -8.80
C TRP A 81 -47.10 -30.81 -8.73
N ARG A 82 -47.02 -30.11 -7.58
CA ARG A 82 -46.05 -29.02 -7.39
C ARG A 82 -44.61 -29.51 -7.25
N SER A 83 -44.41 -30.74 -6.75
CA SER A 83 -43.08 -31.30 -6.47
C SER A 83 -42.40 -31.98 -7.67
N ARG A 84 -43.13 -32.31 -8.74
CA ARG A 84 -42.61 -33.08 -9.87
C ARG A 84 -42.65 -32.28 -11.17
N SER A 85 -41.52 -32.22 -11.87
CA SER A 85 -41.41 -31.54 -13.17
C SER A 85 -41.90 -32.39 -14.35
N GLU A 86 -42.30 -33.65 -14.11
CA GLU A 86 -42.78 -34.56 -15.14
C GLU A 86 -44.20 -34.20 -15.60
N ASP A 87 -44.53 -34.55 -16.84
CA ASP A 87 -45.86 -34.42 -17.41
C ASP A 87 -46.92 -35.17 -16.59
N LEU A 88 -48.11 -34.59 -16.50
CA LEU A 88 -49.25 -35.17 -15.79
C LEU A 88 -49.78 -36.37 -16.58
N LYS A 89 -49.55 -37.57 -16.04
CA LYS A 89 -50.00 -38.83 -16.64
C LYS A 89 -51.49 -39.06 -16.35
N LEU A 90 -52.35 -38.57 -17.24
CA LEU A 90 -53.80 -38.70 -17.13
C LEU A 90 -54.32 -39.91 -17.93
N GLY A 91 -53.77 -41.10 -17.67
CA GLY A 91 -54.24 -42.41 -18.15
C GLY A 91 -54.13 -42.69 -19.65
N PHE A 92 -54.45 -41.72 -20.51
CA PHE A 92 -54.54 -41.85 -21.95
C PHE A 92 -53.76 -40.75 -22.72
N THR A 93 -53.30 -39.69 -22.03
CA THR A 93 -52.50 -38.60 -22.61
C THR A 93 -51.53 -38.01 -21.59
N ASP A 94 -50.32 -37.66 -22.01
CA ASP A 94 -49.36 -36.89 -21.22
C ASP A 94 -49.57 -35.40 -21.49
N LEU A 95 -49.80 -34.61 -20.44
CA LEU A 95 -49.96 -33.16 -20.53
C LEU A 95 -48.83 -32.45 -19.78
N PRO A 96 -48.25 -31.37 -20.34
CA PRO A 96 -47.21 -30.61 -19.66
C PRO A 96 -47.75 -30.10 -18.32
N ASN A 97 -47.01 -30.33 -17.23
CA ASN A 97 -47.44 -29.96 -15.88
C ASN A 97 -47.30 -28.44 -15.65
N PRO A 98 -48.40 -27.66 -15.63
CA PRO A 98 -48.32 -26.21 -15.44
C PRO A 98 -48.17 -25.82 -13.97
N PHE A 99 -48.22 -26.78 -13.05
CA PHE A 99 -48.25 -26.56 -11.60
C PHE A 99 -46.91 -26.84 -10.93
N TYR A 100 -45.91 -27.34 -11.65
CA TYR A 100 -44.57 -27.57 -11.11
C TYR A 100 -43.96 -26.24 -10.62
N ASP A 101 -43.42 -26.28 -9.41
CA ASP A 101 -42.78 -25.15 -8.76
C ASP A 101 -41.40 -25.60 -8.29
N GLU A 102 -40.36 -25.14 -8.98
CA GLU A 102 -38.96 -25.50 -8.72
C GLU A 102 -38.51 -25.14 -7.28
N ASN A 103 -39.21 -24.20 -6.63
CA ASN A 103 -38.92 -23.77 -5.26
C ASN A 103 -39.77 -24.49 -4.19
N PHE A 104 -40.65 -25.44 -4.58
CA PHE A 104 -41.54 -26.15 -3.67
C PHE A 104 -40.82 -27.26 -2.89
N VAL A 105 -40.21 -26.90 -1.75
CA VAL A 105 -39.51 -27.84 -0.85
C VAL A 105 -40.37 -28.14 0.38
N LYS A 106 -41.02 -29.31 0.42
CA LYS A 106 -41.78 -29.77 1.61
C LYS A 106 -40.93 -30.72 2.47
N ALA A 107 -39.91 -30.16 3.13
CA ALA A 107 -39.15 -30.93 4.13
C ALA A 107 -40.08 -31.33 5.30
N PRO A 108 -39.98 -32.56 5.84
CA PRO A 108 -40.67 -32.96 7.07
C PRO A 108 -40.45 -31.89 8.15
N HIS A 109 -41.48 -31.56 8.95
CA HIS A 109 -41.40 -30.47 9.94
C HIS A 109 -40.17 -30.55 10.87
N ARG A 110 -39.67 -31.77 11.15
CA ARG A 110 -38.45 -31.98 11.94
C ARG A 110 -37.18 -31.46 11.22
N LEU A 111 -37.06 -31.68 9.91
CA LEU A 111 -35.91 -31.25 9.11
C LEU A 111 -35.93 -29.74 8.84
N GLN A 112 -37.10 -29.10 8.81
CA GLN A 112 -37.19 -27.64 8.64
C GLN A 112 -36.49 -26.85 9.75
N LYS A 113 -36.52 -27.36 10.99
CA LYS A 113 -35.85 -26.70 12.12
C LYS A 113 -34.34 -26.79 12.02
N GLU A 114 -33.84 -27.94 11.57
CA GLU A 114 -32.41 -28.20 11.38
C GLU A 114 -31.85 -27.40 10.20
N ILE A 115 -32.59 -27.32 9.09
CA ILE A 115 -32.22 -26.49 7.93
C ILE A 115 -32.09 -25.02 8.34
N ARG A 116 -33.03 -24.48 9.12
CA ARG A 116 -32.95 -23.09 9.61
C ARG A 116 -31.73 -22.87 10.51
N ALA A 117 -31.47 -23.78 11.45
CA ALA A 117 -30.29 -23.68 12.33
C ALA A 117 -28.98 -23.68 11.53
N LEU A 118 -28.86 -24.54 10.51
CA LEU A 118 -27.69 -24.57 9.63
C LEU A 118 -27.57 -23.32 8.75
N GLN A 119 -28.69 -22.74 8.31
CA GLN A 119 -28.69 -21.48 7.57
C GLN A 119 -28.20 -20.32 8.45
N ASP A 120 -28.66 -20.24 9.70
CA ASP A 120 -28.22 -19.22 10.66
C ASP A 120 -26.71 -19.37 10.97
N GLU A 121 -26.23 -20.60 11.17
CA GLU A 121 -24.80 -20.90 11.40
C GLU A 121 -23.94 -20.52 10.18
N LEU A 122 -24.41 -20.82 8.96
CA LEU A 122 -23.73 -20.44 7.73
C LEU A 122 -23.70 -18.90 7.56
N GLU A 123 -24.78 -18.21 7.88
CA GLU A 123 -24.83 -16.74 7.81
C GLU A 123 -23.87 -16.10 8.82
N GLN A 124 -23.79 -16.64 10.03
CA GLN A 124 -22.83 -16.19 11.04
C GLN A 124 -21.39 -16.42 10.57
N ALA A 125 -21.07 -17.61 10.07
CA ALA A 125 -19.75 -17.93 9.54
C ALA A 125 -19.36 -17.01 8.36
N ARG A 126 -20.32 -16.67 7.48
CA ARG A 126 -20.11 -15.69 6.39
C ARG A 126 -19.77 -14.30 6.93
N LYS A 127 -20.53 -13.80 7.91
CA LYS A 127 -20.27 -12.50 8.55
C LYS A 127 -18.90 -12.45 9.23
N GLU A 128 -18.50 -13.54 9.90
CA GLU A 128 -17.17 -13.66 10.51
C GLU A 128 -16.06 -13.70 9.45
N GLY A 129 -16.28 -14.41 8.34
CA GLY A 129 -15.37 -14.43 7.18
C GLY A 129 -15.19 -13.04 6.55
N GLU A 130 -16.29 -12.30 6.34
CA GLU A 130 -16.26 -10.93 5.82
C GLU A 130 -15.52 -9.97 6.75
N ARG A 131 -15.76 -10.04 8.07
CA ARG A 131 -15.04 -9.25 9.07
C ARG A 131 -13.55 -9.54 9.05
N THR A 132 -13.18 -10.81 8.99
CA THR A 132 -11.77 -11.25 8.93
C THR A 132 -11.11 -10.74 7.65
N ALA A 133 -11.79 -10.85 6.50
CA ALA A 133 -11.29 -10.35 5.22
C ALA A 133 -11.10 -8.83 5.24
N ALA A 134 -12.04 -8.08 5.83
CA ALA A 134 -11.93 -6.63 5.99
C ALA A 134 -10.73 -6.25 6.89
N TYR A 135 -10.56 -6.97 8.01
CA TYR A 135 -9.40 -6.78 8.89
C TYR A 135 -8.08 -7.07 8.17
N LEU A 136 -8.00 -8.17 7.41
CA LEU A 136 -6.79 -8.53 6.65
C LEU A 136 -6.43 -7.46 5.62
N ARG A 137 -7.43 -6.91 4.91
CA ARG A 137 -7.22 -5.80 3.97
C ARG A 137 -6.67 -4.57 4.67
N ALA A 138 -7.21 -4.20 5.82
CA ALA A 138 -6.74 -3.04 6.60
C ALA A 138 -5.29 -3.24 7.09
N VAL A 139 -4.95 -4.45 7.55
CA VAL A 139 -3.58 -4.79 7.95
C VAL A 139 -2.62 -4.72 6.77
N ASN A 140 -2.99 -5.30 5.61
CA ASN A 140 -2.15 -5.26 4.42
C ASN A 140 -1.91 -3.82 3.92
N GLN A 141 -2.95 -2.99 3.87
CA GLN A 141 -2.80 -1.57 3.50
C GLN A 141 -1.84 -0.83 4.44
N ARG A 142 -1.89 -1.15 5.74
CA ARG A 142 -0.99 -0.55 6.73
C ARG A 142 0.44 -1.09 6.59
N ALA A 143 0.61 -2.37 6.27
CA ALA A 143 1.91 -2.96 5.98
C ALA A 143 2.56 -2.29 4.75
N GLU A 144 1.83 -2.17 3.64
CA GLU A 144 2.30 -1.46 2.44
C GLU A 144 2.66 0.00 2.72
N PHE A 145 1.89 0.68 3.56
CA PHE A 145 2.19 2.06 3.97
C PHE A 145 3.53 2.14 4.71
N TYR A 146 3.77 1.24 5.66
CA TYR A 146 5.04 1.21 6.40
C TYR A 146 6.21 0.75 5.53
N GLU A 147 6.00 -0.17 4.61
CA GLU A 147 7.02 -0.60 3.65
C GLU A 147 7.50 0.57 2.78
N ARG A 148 6.58 1.36 2.23
CA ARG A 148 6.91 2.59 1.50
C ARG A 148 7.69 3.60 2.37
N LYS A 149 7.33 3.72 3.65
CA LYS A 149 8.03 4.62 4.59
C LYS A 149 9.43 4.12 4.95
N MET A 150 9.60 2.81 5.13
CA MET A 150 10.91 2.21 5.36
C MET A 150 11.81 2.36 4.15
N GLU A 151 11.28 2.19 2.94
CA GLU A 151 12.04 2.40 1.70
C GLU A 151 12.51 3.86 1.55
N GLU A 152 11.65 4.83 1.87
CA GLU A 152 12.01 6.25 1.89
C GLU A 152 13.11 6.54 2.93
N MET A 153 13.02 5.94 4.12
CA MET A 153 14.01 6.09 5.19
C MET A 153 15.35 5.46 4.82
N ASN A 154 15.33 4.25 4.25
CA ASN A 154 16.53 3.53 3.81
C ASN A 154 17.30 4.33 2.77
N LYS A 155 16.63 4.91 1.78
CA LYS A 155 17.27 5.80 0.78
C LYS A 155 18.01 6.96 1.44
N LYS A 156 17.37 7.65 2.40
CA LYS A 156 17.99 8.76 3.15
C LYS A 156 19.18 8.28 3.98
N LEU A 157 19.06 7.13 4.64
CA LEU A 157 20.12 6.56 5.46
C LEU A 157 21.34 6.17 4.60
N THR A 158 21.12 5.57 3.44
CA THR A 158 22.21 5.23 2.49
C THR A 158 22.97 6.48 2.06
N VAL A 159 22.27 7.56 1.71
CA VAL A 159 22.90 8.85 1.36
C VAL A 159 23.71 9.40 2.54
N PHE A 160 23.16 9.36 3.75
CA PHE A 160 23.87 9.82 4.95
C PHE A 160 25.12 8.99 5.26
N THR A 161 25.03 7.66 5.18
CA THR A 161 26.18 6.77 5.38
C THR A 161 27.28 7.04 4.35
N ARG A 162 26.92 7.25 3.06
CA ARG A 162 27.89 7.64 2.02
C ARG A 162 28.61 8.95 2.36
N HIS A 163 27.87 9.98 2.78
CA HIS A 163 28.48 11.24 3.22
C HIS A 163 29.43 11.04 4.40
N HIS A 164 29.04 10.21 5.38
CA HIS A 164 29.88 9.95 6.55
C HIS A 164 31.17 9.21 6.18
N GLU A 165 31.09 8.17 5.34
CA GLU A 165 32.26 7.43 4.88
C GLU A 165 33.21 8.32 4.06
N ASN A 166 32.67 9.17 3.19
CA ASN A 166 33.48 10.05 2.34
C ASN A 166 34.12 11.17 3.16
N ALA A 167 33.41 11.75 4.13
CA ALA A 167 34.02 12.67 5.09
C ALA A 167 35.13 11.99 5.91
N ARG A 168 34.93 10.74 6.34
CA ARG A 168 35.96 9.96 7.05
C ARG A 168 37.21 9.74 6.19
N ARG A 169 37.05 9.42 4.90
CA ARG A 169 38.16 9.29 3.95
C ARG A 169 38.93 10.59 3.82
N LEU A 170 38.23 11.71 3.61
CA LEU A 170 38.86 13.03 3.51
C LEU A 170 39.62 13.43 4.78
N LEU A 171 39.08 13.16 5.97
CA LEU A 171 39.80 13.41 7.21
C LEU A 171 41.08 12.58 7.32
N GLY A 172 41.01 11.30 6.93
CA GLY A 172 42.19 10.42 6.87
C GLY A 172 43.25 10.95 5.90
N SER A 173 42.84 11.34 4.69
CA SER A 173 43.72 11.95 3.69
C SER A 173 44.31 13.26 4.20
N ALA A 174 43.51 14.14 4.81
CA ALA A 174 43.99 15.41 5.36
C ALA A 174 45.05 15.19 6.44
N ALA A 175 44.82 14.27 7.38
CA ALA A 175 45.77 13.97 8.45
C ALA A 175 47.10 13.44 7.90
N TYR A 176 47.04 12.53 6.92
CA TYR A 176 48.24 11.99 6.28
C TYR A 176 48.99 13.05 5.47
N LEU A 177 48.29 13.84 4.66
CA LEU A 177 48.88 14.87 3.83
C LEU A 177 49.51 15.99 4.68
N LEU A 178 48.87 16.37 5.80
CA LEU A 178 49.45 17.29 6.77
C LEU A 178 50.72 16.73 7.44
N TYR A 179 50.80 15.42 7.66
CA TYR A 179 51.97 14.77 8.25
C TYR A 179 53.17 14.78 7.30
N ILE A 180 52.98 14.51 6.00
CA ILE A 180 54.07 14.52 5.02
C ILE A 180 54.51 15.94 4.61
N GLY A 181 53.64 16.94 4.75
CA GLY A 181 53.97 18.37 4.66
C GLY A 181 54.14 18.97 3.25
N GLU A 182 54.48 18.17 2.23
CA GLU A 182 54.67 18.64 0.86
C GLU A 182 53.37 18.60 0.04
N GLU A 183 53.08 19.69 -0.69
CA GLU A 183 51.94 19.86 -1.63
C GLU A 183 50.53 19.49 -1.13
N TRP A 184 50.38 19.24 0.19
CA TRP A 184 49.16 18.71 0.81
C TRP A 184 47.89 19.48 0.46
N ARG A 185 47.98 20.81 0.30
CA ARG A 185 46.84 21.69 0.01
C ARG A 185 46.23 21.40 -1.35
N SER A 186 47.08 21.31 -2.37
CA SER A 186 46.68 21.10 -3.76
C SER A 186 46.05 19.71 -3.89
N GLU A 187 46.69 18.70 -3.32
CA GLU A 187 46.17 17.33 -3.31
C GLU A 187 44.86 17.23 -2.52
N MET A 188 44.77 17.87 -1.36
CA MET A 188 43.56 17.86 -0.56
C MET A 188 42.39 18.55 -1.27
N LEU A 189 42.61 19.68 -1.94
CA LEU A 189 41.57 20.34 -2.74
C LEU A 189 41.09 19.44 -3.90
N ASN A 190 41.99 18.72 -4.58
CA ASN A 190 41.62 17.73 -5.59
C ASN A 190 40.78 16.59 -4.98
N ASN A 191 41.16 16.07 -3.81
CA ASN A 191 40.41 15.03 -3.11
C ASN A 191 39.01 15.52 -2.71
N ILE A 192 38.90 16.74 -2.18
CA ILE A 192 37.61 17.37 -1.84
C ILE A 192 36.73 17.53 -3.07
N LEU A 193 37.28 18.00 -4.18
CA LEU A 193 36.53 18.15 -5.43
C LEU A 193 36.08 16.80 -6.01
N SER A 194 36.93 15.77 -5.90
CA SER A 194 36.60 14.43 -6.37
C SER A 194 35.42 13.87 -5.58
N GLU A 195 35.50 13.97 -4.24
CA GLU A 195 34.45 13.52 -3.34
C GLU A 195 33.16 14.35 -3.46
N CYS A 196 33.25 15.63 -3.81
CA CYS A 196 32.05 16.44 -3.99
C CYS A 196 31.19 15.96 -5.15
N LEU A 197 31.81 15.41 -6.21
CA LEU A 197 31.10 14.83 -7.35
C LEU A 197 30.55 13.45 -7.02
N THR A 198 31.30 12.57 -6.34
CA THR A 198 30.86 11.20 -5.97
C THR A 198 29.71 11.16 -4.97
N CYS A 199 29.43 12.28 -4.28
CA CYS A 199 28.39 12.38 -3.26
C CYS A 199 27.05 12.93 -3.73
N LEU A 200 26.92 13.26 -5.02
CA LEU A 200 25.67 13.80 -5.57
C LEU A 200 24.60 12.69 -5.77
N GLU A 201 23.33 13.02 -5.62
CA GLU A 201 22.24 12.04 -5.77
C GLU A 201 21.98 11.70 -7.25
N LYS A 202 22.06 12.70 -8.14
CA LYS A 202 21.94 12.53 -9.58
C LYS A 202 23.27 12.08 -10.18
N ASP A 203 23.20 11.33 -11.28
CA ASP A 203 24.32 10.68 -11.99
C ASP A 203 25.62 11.49 -11.94
N HIS A 204 26.75 10.88 -11.58
CA HIS A 204 28.02 11.60 -11.46
C HIS A 204 28.73 11.72 -12.80
N SER A 205 28.35 10.90 -13.78
CA SER A 205 29.07 10.73 -15.03
C SER A 205 28.92 11.92 -15.98
N ASP A 206 27.92 12.77 -15.78
CA ASP A 206 27.65 13.95 -16.61
C ASP A 206 28.15 15.25 -15.97
N LYS A 207 28.85 15.17 -14.82
CA LYS A 207 29.20 16.34 -14.00
C LYS A 207 30.68 16.69 -14.04
N SER A 208 30.93 17.99 -14.05
CA SER A 208 32.25 18.61 -13.98
C SER A 208 32.28 19.62 -12.82
N ALA A 209 33.44 19.76 -12.17
CA ALA A 209 33.62 20.71 -11.08
C ALA A 209 34.79 21.64 -11.36
N ALA A 210 34.64 22.91 -10.98
CA ALA A 210 35.69 23.91 -11.01
C ALA A 210 35.69 24.68 -9.69
N LEU A 211 36.84 24.70 -9.04
CA LEU A 211 37.10 25.48 -7.85
C LEU A 211 37.80 26.77 -8.24
N PHE A 212 37.10 27.87 -8.03
CA PHE A 212 37.62 29.20 -8.24
C PHE A 212 38.12 29.81 -6.93
N LYS A 213 39.24 30.53 -7.00
CA LYS A 213 39.79 31.32 -5.90
C LYS A 213 39.99 32.77 -6.33
N VAL A 214 39.77 33.67 -5.38
CA VAL A 214 39.94 35.11 -5.57
C VAL A 214 41.42 35.46 -5.47
N TYR A 215 41.92 36.18 -6.48
CA TYR A 215 43.26 36.72 -6.58
C TYR A 215 43.16 38.22 -6.89
N GLY A 216 43.11 39.05 -5.85
CA GLY A 216 42.88 40.49 -6.00
C GLY A 216 41.48 40.76 -6.56
N GLU A 217 41.40 41.39 -7.72
CA GLU A 217 40.14 41.73 -8.41
C GLU A 217 39.66 40.64 -9.39
N GLU A 218 40.38 39.52 -9.48
CA GLU A 218 40.08 38.45 -10.42
C GLU A 218 39.76 37.13 -9.72
N LEU A 219 38.83 36.40 -10.29
CA LEU A 219 38.49 35.03 -9.94
C LEU A 219 39.17 34.07 -10.95
N ARG A 220 39.92 33.09 -10.44
CA ARG A 220 40.71 32.15 -11.26
C ARG A 220 40.41 30.71 -10.86
N ILE A 221 40.38 29.79 -11.83
CA ILE A 221 40.24 28.36 -11.55
C ILE A 221 41.57 27.85 -10.97
N GLU A 222 41.52 27.36 -9.73
CA GLU A 222 42.67 26.78 -9.04
C GLU A 222 42.69 25.25 -9.21
N HIS A 223 41.52 24.61 -9.10
CA HIS A 223 41.35 23.17 -9.28
C HIS A 223 40.13 22.86 -10.13
N TYR A 224 40.16 21.75 -10.88
CA TYR A 224 39.03 21.32 -11.69
C TYR A 224 39.03 19.81 -11.88
N ILE A 225 37.84 19.25 -12.11
CA ILE A 225 37.61 17.85 -12.44
C ILE A 225 36.72 17.78 -13.67
N ARG A 226 37.13 16.96 -14.64
CA ARG A 226 36.41 16.73 -15.91
C ARG A 226 36.10 18.02 -16.68
N LEU A 227 37.06 18.95 -16.67
CA LEU A 227 37.04 20.17 -17.49
C LEU A 227 38.29 20.19 -18.37
N SER A 228 38.20 20.80 -19.56
CA SER A 228 39.39 20.93 -20.43
C SER A 228 40.44 21.84 -19.77
N ALA A 229 41.72 21.46 -19.84
CA ALA A 229 42.81 22.27 -19.29
C ALA A 229 42.90 23.66 -19.95
N ARG A 230 42.52 23.76 -21.24
CA ARG A 230 42.45 25.04 -21.96
C ARG A 230 41.40 25.96 -21.34
N SER A 231 40.20 25.45 -21.08
CA SER A 231 39.14 26.21 -20.41
C SER A 231 39.56 26.61 -19.01
N ALA A 232 40.16 25.69 -18.25
CA ALA A 232 40.59 25.97 -16.87
C ALA A 232 41.65 27.10 -16.80
N ARG A 233 42.63 27.11 -17.70
CA ARG A 233 43.74 28.07 -17.65
C ARG A 233 43.38 29.46 -18.18
N SER A 234 42.44 29.55 -19.12
CA SER A 234 42.10 30.82 -19.81
C SER A 234 41.06 31.67 -19.08
N VAL A 235 40.26 31.09 -18.19
CA VAL A 235 39.18 31.84 -17.52
C VAL A 235 39.75 32.75 -16.42
N ARG A 236 39.46 34.05 -16.56
CA ARG A 236 39.67 35.10 -15.56
C ARG A 236 38.38 35.91 -15.51
N LEU A 237 37.77 36.01 -14.34
CA LEU A 237 36.48 36.68 -14.20
C LEU A 237 36.59 37.81 -13.19
N LYS A 238 36.06 38.99 -13.53
CA LYS A 238 35.82 40.03 -12.54
C LYS A 238 34.56 39.74 -11.72
N LYS A 239 34.39 40.45 -10.61
CA LYS A 239 33.16 40.41 -9.83
C LYS A 239 31.98 40.85 -10.71
N GLY A 240 30.89 40.07 -10.69
CA GLY A 240 29.72 40.25 -11.56
C GLY A 240 29.85 39.65 -12.97
N GLU A 241 31.03 39.15 -13.36
CA GLU A 241 31.30 38.63 -14.71
C GLU A 241 31.09 37.12 -14.82
N GLY A 242 30.29 36.70 -15.81
CA GLY A 242 29.91 35.31 -15.98
C GLY A 242 29.21 34.72 -14.75
N PHE A 243 28.95 33.41 -14.78
CA PHE A 243 28.20 32.79 -13.69
C PHE A 243 28.96 32.81 -12.35
N ALA A 244 30.23 32.42 -12.34
CA ALA A 244 31.02 32.39 -11.11
C ALA A 244 31.29 33.80 -10.55
N GLY A 245 31.49 34.81 -11.41
CA GLY A 245 31.64 36.20 -10.96
C GLY A 245 30.35 36.79 -10.39
N LYS A 246 29.17 36.41 -10.92
CA LYS A 246 27.87 36.80 -10.33
C LYS A 246 27.62 36.15 -8.98
N VAL A 247 27.99 34.88 -8.80
CA VAL A 247 27.96 34.21 -7.49
C VAL A 247 28.95 34.86 -6.53
N TRP A 248 30.12 35.29 -7.01
CA TRP A 248 31.06 36.06 -6.22
C TRP A 248 30.48 37.43 -5.81
N GLU A 249 29.75 38.09 -6.71
CA GLU A 249 29.12 39.39 -6.47
C GLU A 249 28.02 39.33 -5.42
N ALA A 250 27.06 38.44 -5.61
CA ALA A 250 25.96 38.27 -4.68
C ALA A 250 26.45 37.70 -3.33
N GLY A 251 27.56 36.95 -3.35
CA GLY A 251 27.69 35.82 -2.43
C GLY A 251 26.44 34.94 -2.61
N GLU A 252 25.95 34.15 -1.68
CA GLU A 252 24.78 33.27 -1.91
C GLU A 252 24.93 32.22 -3.03
N ALA A 253 24.34 31.05 -2.79
CA ALA A 253 24.35 29.97 -3.76
C ALA A 253 23.38 30.27 -4.90
N GLN A 254 23.80 30.08 -6.15
CA GLN A 254 22.92 30.20 -7.31
C GLN A 254 22.81 28.87 -8.04
N TYR A 255 21.64 28.61 -8.62
CA TYR A 255 21.36 27.43 -9.41
C TYR A 255 20.63 27.81 -10.69
N ILE A 256 21.15 27.35 -11.82
CA ILE A 256 20.53 27.51 -13.13
C ILE A 256 20.12 26.11 -13.64
N PRO A 257 18.82 25.82 -13.75
CA PRO A 257 18.32 24.52 -14.19
C PRO A 257 18.48 24.31 -15.71
N ASP A 258 18.47 25.37 -16.52
CA ASP A 258 18.84 25.29 -17.94
C ASP A 258 19.66 26.51 -18.37
N ILE A 259 20.95 26.29 -18.65
CA ILE A 259 21.93 27.28 -19.11
C ILE A 259 21.46 27.94 -20.40
N GLN A 260 20.84 27.18 -21.32
CA GLN A 260 20.40 27.71 -22.62
C GLN A 260 19.27 28.74 -22.47
N SER A 261 18.47 28.62 -21.40
CA SER A 261 17.40 29.56 -21.08
C SER A 261 17.88 30.81 -20.32
N ALA A 262 19.13 30.82 -19.85
CA ALA A 262 19.68 31.79 -18.91
C ALA A 262 20.88 32.57 -19.48
N ASN A 263 20.84 32.93 -20.77
CA ASN A 263 21.95 33.58 -21.47
C ASN A 263 22.47 34.87 -20.78
N GLU A 264 21.59 35.60 -20.08
CA GLU A 264 21.95 36.80 -19.33
C GLU A 264 22.98 36.54 -18.21
N TYR A 265 23.09 35.31 -17.70
CA TYR A 265 24.03 34.93 -16.63
C TYR A 265 25.47 34.75 -17.11
N PHE A 266 25.66 34.52 -18.40
CA PHE A 266 26.95 34.09 -18.94
C PHE A 266 27.66 35.17 -19.77
N GLY A 267 26.91 36.09 -20.38
CA GLY A 267 27.49 37.13 -21.24
C GLY A 267 28.37 36.50 -22.33
N ALA A 268 29.58 37.02 -22.52
CA ALA A 268 30.56 36.46 -23.47
C ALA A 268 31.27 35.18 -22.97
N ILE A 269 31.11 34.82 -21.68
CA ILE A 269 31.83 33.73 -21.03
C ILE A 269 30.85 32.61 -20.69
N LYS A 270 30.37 31.96 -21.76
CA LYS A 270 29.49 30.79 -21.67
C LYS A 270 30.33 29.52 -21.48
N PRO A 271 29.89 28.57 -20.62
CA PRO A 271 30.43 27.22 -20.58
C PRO A 271 30.34 26.53 -21.95
N SER A 272 31.03 25.40 -22.13
CA SER A 272 30.86 24.55 -23.33
C SER A 272 29.38 24.32 -23.60
N ASP A 273 28.98 24.24 -24.87
CA ASP A 273 27.58 24.01 -25.26
C ASP A 273 27.03 22.65 -24.76
N ASP A 274 27.91 21.76 -24.31
CA ASP A 274 27.56 20.46 -23.71
C ASP A 274 26.88 20.62 -22.34
N TYR A 275 27.14 21.70 -21.60
CA TYR A 275 26.56 21.89 -20.27
C TYR A 275 25.15 22.47 -20.34
N ARG A 276 24.24 21.87 -19.56
CA ARG A 276 22.82 22.22 -19.51
C ARG A 276 22.40 22.79 -18.17
N SER A 277 23.02 22.43 -17.05
CA SER A 277 22.71 23.06 -15.76
C SER A 277 23.97 23.35 -14.95
N ILE A 278 23.91 24.32 -14.04
CA ILE A 278 25.07 24.73 -13.24
C ILE A 278 24.65 25.21 -11.84
N VAL A 279 25.43 24.79 -10.84
CA VAL A 279 25.35 25.27 -9.46
C VAL A 279 26.63 26.03 -9.12
N GLY A 280 26.50 27.16 -8.47
CA GLY A 280 27.62 27.95 -7.94
C GLY A 280 27.44 28.18 -6.46
N ILE A 281 28.40 27.74 -5.66
CA ILE A 281 28.41 27.89 -4.21
C ILE A 281 29.59 28.81 -3.82
N PRO A 282 29.34 29.95 -3.16
CA PRO A 282 30.41 30.81 -2.69
C PRO A 282 31.17 30.15 -1.53
N ILE A 283 32.49 30.26 -1.56
CA ILE A 283 33.38 29.84 -0.48
C ILE A 283 33.62 31.07 0.38
N ARG A 284 33.11 31.04 1.60
CA ARG A 284 33.06 32.21 2.48
C ARG A 284 33.88 32.01 3.75
N ALA A 285 34.53 33.08 4.19
CA ALA A 285 35.14 33.18 5.53
C ALA A 285 35.01 34.61 6.04
N ASN A 286 34.65 34.79 7.32
CA ASN A 286 34.48 36.11 7.94
C ASN A 286 33.64 37.12 7.14
N GLY A 287 32.58 36.65 6.47
CA GLY A 287 31.69 37.49 5.66
C GLY A 287 32.22 37.83 4.26
N GLU A 288 33.47 37.49 3.94
CA GLU A 288 34.06 37.68 2.61
C GLU A 288 33.97 36.40 1.78
N VAL A 289 33.83 36.57 0.46
CA VAL A 289 33.86 35.46 -0.51
C VAL A 289 35.30 35.29 -1.00
N LEU A 290 35.92 34.17 -0.61
CA LEU A 290 37.30 33.82 -0.96
C LEU A 290 37.41 33.07 -2.31
N GLY A 291 36.29 32.58 -2.82
CA GLY A 291 36.22 31.78 -4.04
C GLY A 291 34.82 31.27 -4.33
N VAL A 292 34.68 30.45 -5.37
CA VAL A 292 33.40 29.87 -5.79
C VAL A 292 33.62 28.43 -6.24
N LEU A 293 32.85 27.50 -5.68
CA LEU A 293 32.75 26.13 -6.18
C LEU A 293 31.63 26.08 -7.23
N CYS A 294 31.98 25.82 -8.49
CA CYS A 294 31.03 25.65 -9.57
C CYS A 294 30.97 24.18 -9.99
N VAL A 295 29.76 23.64 -10.12
CA VAL A 295 29.52 22.30 -10.64
C VAL A 295 28.54 22.38 -11.81
N GLN A 296 28.94 21.85 -12.96
CA GLN A 296 28.13 21.79 -14.17
C GLN A 296 27.63 20.38 -14.43
N SER A 297 26.51 20.25 -15.13
CA SER A 297 25.91 19.00 -15.59
C SER A 297 25.53 19.12 -17.06
N GLU A 298 25.72 18.06 -17.84
CA GLU A 298 25.27 17.95 -19.25
C GLU A 298 23.75 17.77 -19.37
N VAL A 299 23.04 17.66 -18.24
CA VAL A 299 21.60 17.42 -18.16
C VAL A 299 20.86 18.64 -17.60
N VAL A 300 19.67 18.90 -18.15
CA VAL A 300 18.74 19.93 -17.65
C VAL A 300 18.23 19.53 -16.27
N ASP A 301 18.09 20.53 -15.39
CA ASP A 301 17.68 20.31 -14.01
C ASP A 301 18.56 19.27 -13.29
N GLY A 302 19.88 19.27 -13.55
CA GLY A 302 20.79 18.19 -13.18
C GLY A 302 21.07 18.00 -11.68
N PHE A 303 20.46 18.79 -10.80
CA PHE A 303 20.79 18.83 -9.36
C PHE A 303 19.54 18.80 -8.47
N THR A 304 19.62 18.14 -7.32
CA THR A 304 18.56 18.14 -6.30
C THR A 304 18.84 19.15 -5.18
N LYS A 305 17.84 19.44 -4.34
CA LYS A 305 18.06 20.25 -3.12
C LYS A 305 19.08 19.62 -2.16
N GLN A 306 19.22 18.30 -2.16
CA GLN A 306 20.22 17.61 -1.34
C GLN A 306 21.61 17.83 -1.94
N ASP A 307 21.77 17.77 -3.26
CA ASP A 307 23.04 18.08 -3.94
C ASP A 307 23.55 19.47 -3.57
N LEU A 308 22.68 20.48 -3.55
CA LEU A 308 23.06 21.84 -3.14
C LEU A 308 23.54 21.89 -1.66
N ARG A 309 22.96 21.07 -0.77
CA ARG A 309 23.45 20.96 0.62
C ARG A 309 24.81 20.28 0.69
N THR A 310 25.00 19.21 -0.07
CA THR A 310 26.27 18.50 -0.21
C THR A 310 27.37 19.43 -0.73
N LEU A 311 27.12 20.15 -1.81
CA LEU A 311 28.09 21.09 -2.39
C LEU A 311 28.45 22.23 -1.43
N ARG A 312 27.50 22.71 -0.62
CA ARG A 312 27.79 23.67 0.46
C ARG A 312 28.75 23.12 1.50
N PHE A 313 28.57 21.87 1.91
CA PHE A 313 29.50 21.22 2.84
C PHE A 313 30.92 21.17 2.27
N TYR A 314 31.09 20.76 1.01
CA TYR A 314 32.41 20.71 0.36
C TYR A 314 33.02 22.10 0.13
N ALA A 315 32.20 23.11 -0.22
CA ALA A 315 32.67 24.50 -0.30
C ALA A 315 33.20 25.00 1.05
N HIS A 316 32.56 24.63 2.17
CA HIS A 316 33.07 24.94 3.51
C HIS A 316 34.39 24.21 3.79
N ALA A 317 34.54 22.95 3.37
CA ALA A 317 35.81 22.24 3.52
C ALA A 317 36.96 22.94 2.75
N CYS A 318 36.71 23.41 1.52
CA CYS A 318 37.66 24.23 0.76
C CYS A 318 38.01 25.54 1.49
N SER A 319 37.03 26.17 2.16
CA SER A 319 37.25 27.44 2.86
C SER A 319 38.36 27.36 3.92
N LEU A 320 38.47 26.21 4.61
CA LEU A 320 39.50 26.01 5.64
C LEU A 320 40.90 26.07 5.04
N ILE A 321 41.09 25.49 3.85
CA ILE A 321 42.37 25.50 3.14
C ILE A 321 42.66 26.90 2.59
N PHE A 322 41.66 27.60 2.06
CA PHE A 322 41.83 28.98 1.57
C PHE A 322 42.18 29.94 2.70
N VAL A 323 41.54 29.81 3.86
CA VAL A 323 41.89 30.60 5.05
C VAL A 323 43.31 30.30 5.50
N TYR A 324 43.71 29.04 5.52
CA TYR A 324 45.10 28.65 5.82
C TYR A 324 46.10 29.34 4.88
N ASP A 325 45.82 29.38 3.57
CA ASP A 325 46.67 30.06 2.59
C ASP A 325 46.81 31.55 2.87
N ILE A 326 45.70 32.21 3.17
CA ILE A 326 45.66 33.65 3.47
C ILE A 326 46.45 33.93 4.76
N LEU A 327 46.26 33.12 5.81
CA LEU A 327 46.98 33.27 7.07
C LEU A 327 48.48 33.07 6.88
N LYS A 328 48.88 32.03 6.14
CA LYS A 328 50.29 31.76 5.85
C LYS A 328 50.93 32.89 5.04
N ALA A 329 50.24 33.43 4.05
CA ALA A 329 50.71 34.56 3.25
C ALA A 329 50.87 35.83 4.10
N LYS A 330 49.93 36.11 5.00
CA LYS A 330 50.01 37.25 5.94
C LYS A 330 51.18 37.11 6.91
N MET A 331 51.34 35.94 7.54
CA MET A 331 52.44 35.69 8.48
C MET A 331 53.81 35.85 7.80
N SER A 332 53.96 35.36 6.57
CA SER A 332 55.19 35.53 5.79
C SER A 332 55.45 37.01 5.43
N ALA A 333 54.41 37.77 5.09
CA ALA A 333 54.53 39.21 4.83
C ALA A 333 54.88 40.03 6.08
N GLU A 334 54.46 39.57 7.26
CA GLU A 334 54.74 40.20 8.57
C GLU A 334 56.10 39.76 9.17
N GLY A 335 56.86 38.90 8.47
CA GLY A 335 58.18 38.43 8.94
C GLY A 335 58.10 37.47 10.14
N VAL A 336 56.93 36.90 10.39
CA VAL A 336 56.72 35.88 11.44
C VAL A 336 56.95 34.51 10.82
N ASP A 337 58.21 34.16 10.56
CA ASP A 337 58.57 32.80 10.19
C ASP A 337 58.46 31.88 11.42
N ARG A 338 57.85 30.70 11.23
CA ARG A 338 57.87 29.63 12.22
C ARG A 338 59.19 28.86 12.05
N GLU A 339 59.94 28.73 13.15
CA GLU A 339 60.88 27.62 13.34
C GLU A 339 60.18 26.26 13.25
#